data_AF-A0A1V9Y900-F1
#
_entry.id   AF-A0A1V9Y900-F1
#
_cell.length_a   1.000
_cell.length_b   1.000
_cell.length_c   1.000
_cell.angle_alpha   90.00
_cell.angle_beta   90.00
_cell.angle_gamma   90.00
#
_symmetry.space_group_name_H-M   'P 1'
#
loop_
_entity.id
_entity.type
_entity.pdbx_description
1 polymer ?
#
loop_
_entity_poly.entity_id
_entity_poly.type
_entity_poly.pdbx_seq_one_letter_code
_entity_poly.pdbx_strand_id
1 'polypeptide(L)'
;MNTCFENLPVIPEVDGHPLLTGLDWHSLDTHNPLYPYFAHLYFGGDDLWLEKHEVAAFTKAFVEQVYLEGYSMDDAFDIDEGFEALECESRVPGRVSLIRLIEELTLLVV
;
A
#
# COMPACT_ATOMS: atom_id res chain seq x y z
N MET A 1 43.77 16.99 -3.40
CA MET A 1 43.22 15.97 -2.48
C MET A 1 41.73 15.93 -2.74
N ASN A 2 41.28 14.88 -3.44
CA ASN A 2 39.91 14.74 -3.93
C ASN A 2 38.96 14.36 -2.80
N THR A 3 37.86 15.10 -2.75
CA THR A 3 36.65 14.84 -1.99
C THR A 3 35.93 13.61 -2.51
N CYS A 4 35.78 12.58 -1.68
CA CYS A 4 34.79 11.52 -1.88
C CYS A 4 33.64 11.78 -0.91
N PHE A 5 32.83 12.80 -1.20
CA PHE A 5 31.42 12.72 -0.84
C PHE A 5 30.85 11.66 -1.77
N GLU A 6 30.57 10.49 -1.21
CA GLU A 6 29.80 9.47 -1.90
C GLU A 6 28.49 10.12 -2.32
N ASN A 7 28.28 10.21 -3.64
CA ASN A 7 26.99 10.49 -4.23
C ASN A 7 26.05 9.39 -3.76
N LEU A 8 25.39 9.60 -2.62
CA LEU A 8 24.11 8.97 -2.38
C LEU A 8 23.26 9.23 -3.63
N PRO A 9 22.61 8.20 -4.20
CA PRO A 9 21.67 8.46 -5.27
C PRO A 9 20.71 9.52 -4.73
N VAL A 10 20.61 10.65 -5.45
CA VAL A 10 19.48 11.55 -5.29
C VAL A 10 18.28 10.69 -5.64
N ILE A 11 17.69 10.07 -4.62
CA ILE A 11 16.36 9.49 -4.72
C ILE A 11 15.54 10.70 -5.13
N PRO A 12 14.98 10.73 -6.35
CA PRO A 12 14.09 11.81 -6.70
C PRO A 12 13.07 11.85 -5.56
N GLU A 13 12.89 13.02 -4.95
CA GLU A 13 11.67 13.29 -4.20
C GLU A 13 10.56 12.97 -5.21
N VAL A 14 10.04 11.75 -5.12
CA VAL A 14 8.91 11.32 -5.89
C VAL A 14 7.78 12.06 -5.22
N ASP A 15 7.56 13.31 -5.66
CA ASP A 15 6.26 13.95 -5.58
C ASP A 15 5.27 12.87 -5.99
N GLY A 16 4.51 12.42 -4.98
CA GLY A 16 4.06 11.04 -4.80
C GLY A 16 3.65 10.32 -6.07
N HIS A 17 4.06 9.06 -6.18
CA HIS A 17 3.22 8.11 -6.90
C HIS A 17 1.80 8.33 -6.33
N PRO A 18 0.80 8.75 -7.14
CA PRO A 18 -0.52 9.15 -6.61
C PRO A 18 -1.20 8.04 -5.80
N LEU A 19 -0.71 6.81 -5.95
CA LEU A 19 -1.14 5.59 -5.30
C LEU A 19 -0.70 5.47 -3.83
N LEU A 20 0.26 6.28 -3.36
CA LEU A 20 0.88 6.13 -2.03
C LEU A 20 0.65 7.33 -1.11
N THR A 21 -0.26 8.24 -1.46
CA THR A 21 -0.56 9.43 -0.66
C THR A 21 -1.36 9.13 0.62
N GLY A 22 -1.83 7.90 0.81
CA GLY A 22 -2.64 7.50 1.98
C GLY A 22 -1.85 7.10 3.21
N LEU A 23 -0.54 6.83 3.08
CA LEU A 23 0.27 6.30 4.16
C LEU A 23 1.74 6.67 3.97
N ASP A 24 2.42 7.16 5.00
CA ASP A 24 3.87 7.44 4.92
C ASP A 24 4.66 6.13 5.00
N TRP A 25 4.64 5.37 3.90
CA TRP A 25 5.21 4.04 3.86
C TRP A 25 6.73 4.02 4.13
N HIS A 26 7.42 5.15 3.92
CA HIS A 26 8.84 5.31 4.25
C HIS A 26 9.11 5.29 5.76
N SER A 27 8.10 5.62 6.56
CA SER A 27 8.14 5.57 8.03
C SER A 27 7.72 4.21 8.60
N LEU A 28 7.35 3.24 7.74
CA LEU A 28 7.06 1.88 8.18
C LEU A 28 8.31 1.20 8.73
N ASP A 29 8.16 0.60 9.92
CA ASP A 29 9.15 -0.34 10.43
C ASP A 29 9.29 -1.53 9.47
N THR A 30 10.50 -2.05 9.28
CA THR A 30 10.76 -3.19 8.38
C THR A 30 10.06 -4.49 8.79
N HIS A 31 9.58 -4.58 10.04
CA HIS A 31 8.79 -5.69 10.55
C HIS A 31 7.28 -5.47 10.36
N ASN A 32 6.86 -4.29 9.87
CA ASN A 32 5.46 -4.04 9.55
C ASN A 32 5.02 -4.96 8.38
N PRO A 33 3.89 -5.68 8.51
CA PRO A 33 3.38 -6.55 7.45
C PRO A 33 3.17 -5.86 6.09
N LEU A 34 2.96 -4.54 6.07
CA LEU A 34 2.79 -3.75 4.85
C LEU A 34 4.11 -3.47 4.12
N TYR A 35 5.23 -3.43 4.85
CA TYR A 35 6.55 -3.07 4.31
C TYR A 35 6.92 -3.85 3.03
N PRO A 36 6.85 -5.20 2.98
CA PRO A 36 7.23 -5.93 1.77
C PRO A 36 6.38 -5.57 0.55
N TYR A 37 5.09 -5.25 0.73
CA TYR A 37 4.20 -4.87 -0.36
C TYR A 37 4.57 -3.50 -0.93
N PHE A 38 4.76 -2.50 -0.07
CA PHE A 38 5.16 -1.16 -0.50
C PHE A 38 6.58 -1.14 -1.07
N ALA A 39 7.52 -1.87 -0.47
CA ALA A 39 8.88 -1.98 -0.99
C ALA A 39 8.90 -2.61 -2.39
N HIS A 40 8.12 -3.68 -2.62
CA HIS A 40 7.99 -4.31 -3.93
C HIS A 40 7.53 -3.32 -5.01
N LEU A 41 6.45 -2.56 -4.73
CA LEU A 41 5.96 -1.53 -5.65
C LEU A 41 6.97 -0.40 -5.86
N TYR A 42 7.64 0.05 -4.80
CA TYR A 42 8.61 1.14 -4.87
C TYR A 42 9.84 0.80 -5.73
N PHE A 43 10.34 -0.42 -5.63
CA PHE A 43 11.47 -0.88 -6.46
C PHE A 43 11.07 -1.29 -7.88
N GLY A 44 9.85 -0.93 -8.32
CA GLY A 44 9.36 -1.16 -9.68
C GLY A 44 8.89 -2.58 -9.95
N GLY A 45 8.48 -3.31 -8.91
CA GLY A 45 7.85 -4.62 -9.05
C GLY A 45 6.48 -4.54 -9.72
N ASP A 46 6.12 -5.60 -10.44
CA ASP A 46 4.80 -5.74 -11.06
C ASP A 46 3.67 -5.79 -10.02
N ASP A 47 2.44 -5.52 -10.42
CA ASP A 47 1.28 -5.62 -9.54
C ASP A 47 1.12 -7.04 -8.95
N LEU A 48 0.77 -7.10 -7.67
CA LEU A 48 0.56 -8.35 -6.94
C LEU A 48 -0.92 -8.70 -6.91
N TRP A 49 -1.22 -9.99 -7.06
CA TRP A 49 -2.59 -10.50 -7.08
C TRP A 49 -2.87 -11.27 -5.79
N LEU A 50 -3.67 -10.66 -4.92
CA LEU A 50 -3.96 -11.12 -3.57
C LEU A 50 -5.22 -11.97 -3.52
N GLU A 51 -5.16 -13.08 -2.80
CA GLU A 51 -6.33 -13.87 -2.43
C GLU A 51 -7.06 -13.23 -1.24
N LYS A 52 -8.32 -13.63 -1.01
CA LYS A 52 -9.18 -13.04 0.02
C LYS A 52 -8.54 -12.94 1.41
N HIS A 53 -7.82 -13.98 1.83
CA HIS A 53 -7.16 -13.99 3.13
C HIS A 53 -5.97 -13.00 3.20
N GLU A 54 -5.26 -12.81 2.09
CA GLU A 54 -4.18 -11.83 1.97
C GLU A 54 -4.75 -10.40 1.95
N VAL A 55 -5.85 -10.18 1.25
CA VAL A 55 -6.59 -8.91 1.27
C VAL A 55 -7.01 -8.56 2.69
N ALA A 56 -7.64 -9.51 3.41
CA ALA A 56 -8.06 -9.28 4.80
C ALA A 56 -6.88 -8.95 5.72
N ALA A 57 -5.75 -9.65 5.58
CA ALA A 57 -4.54 -9.38 6.36
C ALA A 57 -3.93 -8.01 6.02
N PHE A 58 -3.87 -7.67 4.73
CA PHE A 58 -3.37 -6.39 4.24
C PHE A 58 -4.23 -5.24 4.75
N THR A 59 -5.54 -5.29 4.53
CA THR A 59 -6.49 -4.26 4.99
C THR A 59 -6.38 -4.05 6.49
N LYS A 60 -6.33 -5.13 7.28
CA LYS A 60 -6.18 -5.00 8.73
C LYS A 60 -4.90 -4.25 9.11
N ALA A 61 -3.76 -4.63 8.54
CA ALA A 61 -2.49 -3.98 8.82
C ALA A 61 -2.49 -2.51 8.35
N PHE A 62 -3.13 -2.22 7.21
CA PHE A 62 -3.30 -0.87 6.68
C PHE A 62 -4.08 0.01 7.65
N VAL A 63 -5.26 -0.46 8.09
CA VAL A 63 -6.12 0.25 9.05
C VAL A 63 -5.38 0.50 10.37
N GLU A 64 -4.69 -0.52 10.92
CA GLU A 64 -3.89 -0.36 12.14
C GLU A 64 -2.83 0.73 11.99
N GLN A 65 -2.16 0.78 10.84
CA GLN A 65 -1.14 1.77 10.55
C GLN A 65 -1.72 3.18 10.36
N VAL A 66 -2.84 3.33 9.66
CA VAL A 66 -3.57 4.61 9.51
C VAL A 66 -3.90 5.20 10.88
N TYR A 67 -4.39 4.36 11.81
CA TYR A 67 -4.66 4.79 13.18
C TYR A 67 -3.40 5.17 13.97
N LEU A 68 -2.28 4.47 13.76
CA LEU A 68 -1.00 4.80 14.40
C LEU A 68 -0.45 6.15 13.92
N GLU A 69 -0.70 6.51 12.66
CA GLU A 69 -0.34 7.81 12.07
C GLU A 69 -1.28 8.94 12.49
N GLY A 70 -2.34 8.64 13.24
CA GLY A 70 -3.28 9.62 13.79
C GLY A 70 -4.43 9.98 12.85
N TYR A 71 -4.58 9.25 11.75
CA TYR A 71 -5.72 9.34 10.84
C TYR A 71 -6.85 8.41 11.28
N SER A 72 -7.99 8.54 10.63
CA SER A 72 -9.11 7.61 10.80
C SER A 72 -9.52 7.03 9.45
N MET A 73 -10.17 5.86 9.48
CA MET A 73 -10.83 5.27 8.31
C MET A 73 -12.32 5.55 8.41
N ASP A 74 -12.97 5.80 7.27
CA ASP A 74 -14.42 5.73 7.21
C ASP A 74 -14.88 4.31 7.58
N ASP A 75 -15.83 4.21 8.52
CA ASP A 75 -16.31 2.95 9.10
C ASP A 75 -17.09 2.08 8.08
N ALA A 76 -17.25 2.55 6.84
CA ALA A 76 -18.01 1.90 5.78
C ALA A 76 -17.28 0.73 5.08
N PHE A 77 -15.99 0.47 5.36
CA PHE A 77 -15.27 -0.61 4.65
C PHE A 77 -15.58 -2.01 5.18
N ASP A 78 -16.49 -2.71 4.52
CA ASP A 78 -16.66 -4.16 4.68
C ASP A 78 -15.68 -4.91 3.78
N ILE A 79 -14.83 -5.76 4.38
CA ILE A 79 -13.80 -6.54 3.67
C ILE A 79 -14.44 -7.52 2.69
N ASP A 80 -15.57 -8.14 3.03
CA ASP A 80 -16.23 -9.11 2.16
C ASP A 80 -16.84 -8.41 0.94
N GLU A 81 -17.57 -7.31 1.16
CA GLU A 81 -18.15 -6.51 0.07
C GLU A 81 -17.08 -5.86 -0.80
N GLY A 82 -16.04 -5.29 -0.18
CA GLY A 82 -14.91 -4.69 -0.88
C GLY A 82 -14.11 -5.70 -1.71
N PHE A 83 -13.91 -6.92 -1.18
CA PHE A 83 -13.27 -7.99 -1.93
C PHE A 83 -14.12 -8.41 -3.14
N GLU A 84 -15.42 -8.65 -2.95
CA GLU A 84 -16.31 -9.07 -4.04
C GLU A 84 -16.40 -8.00 -5.13
N ALA A 85 -16.48 -6.72 -4.76
CA ALA A 85 -16.49 -5.61 -5.70
C ALA A 85 -15.20 -5.55 -6.53
N LEU A 86 -14.04 -5.60 -5.88
CA LEU A 86 -12.73 -5.56 -6.55
C LEU A 86 -12.45 -6.82 -7.38
N GLU A 87 -12.88 -7.98 -6.91
CA GLU A 87 -12.77 -9.24 -7.65
C GLU A 87 -13.62 -9.23 -8.93
N CYS A 88 -14.82 -8.65 -8.88
CA CYS A 88 -15.70 -8.57 -10.06
C CYS A 88 -15.11 -7.69 -11.18
N GLU A 89 -14.29 -6.71 -10.84
CA GLU A 89 -13.58 -5.86 -11.79
C GLU A 89 -12.25 -6.48 -12.26
N SER A 90 -11.80 -7.54 -11.59
CA SER A 90 -10.58 -8.27 -11.89
C SER A 90 -10.74 -9.19 -13.11
N ARG A 91 -9.66 -9.32 -13.90
CA ARG A 91 -9.57 -10.35 -14.95
C ARG A 91 -9.09 -11.70 -14.42
N VAL A 92 -8.78 -11.78 -13.13
CA VAL A 92 -8.23 -12.96 -12.46
C VAL A 92 -9.20 -13.38 -11.35
N PRO A 93 -10.06 -14.38 -11.59
CA PRO A 93 -11.03 -14.83 -10.60
C PRO A 93 -10.36 -15.24 -9.28
N GLY A 94 -10.99 -14.90 -8.15
CA GLY A 94 -10.53 -15.16 -6.80
C GLY A 94 -9.40 -14.26 -6.33
N ARG A 95 -9.02 -13.24 -7.11
CA ARG A 95 -7.86 -12.38 -6.82
C ARG A 95 -8.11 -10.92 -7.09
N VAL A 96 -7.55 -10.10 -6.22
CA VAL A 96 -7.61 -8.63 -6.26
C VAL A 96 -6.21 -8.06 -6.51
N SER A 97 -6.14 -7.03 -7.34
CA SER A 97 -4.92 -6.25 -7.57
C SER A 97 -4.53 -5.49 -6.30
N LEU A 98 -3.28 -5.62 -5.87
CA LEU A 98 -2.75 -4.88 -4.72
C LEU A 98 -2.83 -3.37 -4.95
N ILE A 99 -2.48 -2.90 -6.15
CA ILE A 99 -2.56 -1.47 -6.46
C ILE A 99 -3.99 -0.96 -6.32
N ARG A 100 -4.98 -1.69 -6.86
CA ARG A 100 -6.39 -1.31 -6.71
C ARG A 100 -6.86 -1.32 -5.27
N LEU A 101 -6.43 -2.32 -4.49
CA LEU A 101 -6.73 -2.37 -3.06
C LEU A 101 -6.17 -1.15 -2.32
N ILE A 102 -4.92 -0.76 -2.59
CA ILE A 102 -4.30 0.42 -1.97
C ILE A 102 -5.04 1.70 -2.35
N GLU A 103 -5.42 1.86 -3.63
CA GLU A 103 -6.19 3.02 -4.09
C GLU A 103 -7.51 3.14 -3.33
N GLU A 104 -8.31 2.08 -3.28
CA GLU A 104 -9.61 2.09 -2.59
C GLU A 104 -9.44 2.35 -1.09
N LEU A 105 -8.49 1.71 -0.42
CA LEU A 105 -8.27 1.94 1.01
C LEU A 105 -7.81 3.37 1.29
N THR A 106 -7.00 3.96 0.42
CA THR A 106 -6.55 5.35 0.55
C THR A 106 -7.71 6.35 0.43
N LEU A 107 -8.72 6.05 -0.40
CA LEU A 107 -9.92 6.90 -0.53
C LEU A 107 -10.76 6.96 0.74
N LEU A 108 -10.58 6.02 1.65
CA LEU A 108 -11.35 5.89 2.90
C LEU A 108 -10.63 6.53 4.10
N VAL A 109 -9.40 7.00 3.94
CA VAL A 109 -8.64 7.70 4.99
C VAL A 109 -9.14 9.14 5.13
N VAL A 110 -9.46 9.58 6.35
CA VAL A 110 -9.96 10.93 6.69
C VAL A 110 -9.18 11.60 7.82
#